data_AF-A0A7V6BDB2-F1
#
_entry.id   AF-A0A7V6BDB2-F1
#
_cell.length_a   1.000
_cell.length_b   1.000
_cell.length_c   1.000
_cell.angle_alpha   90.00
_cell.angle_beta   90.00
_cell.angle_gamma   90.00
#
_symmetry.space_group_name_H-M   'P 1'
#
loop_
_entity.id
_entity.type
_entity.pdbx_description
1 polymer ?
#
loop_
_entity_poly.entity_id
_entity_poly.type
_entity_poly.pdbx_seq_one_letter_code
_entity_poly.pdbx_strand_id
1 'polypeptide(L)'
;MNTKILTALASAIAIMALCASSIYFIKQKQKLGEPGVKISSDPIYDENGKLWASNSVALPQIVAEFDSQPMPISSIELKTLPSDTTYGRRLYHAPDGFE
;
A
#
# COMPACT_ATOMS: atom_id res chain seq x y z
N MET A 1 24.94 33.23 -36.31
CA MET A 1 23.92 32.36 -35.67
C MET A 1 22.55 32.97 -35.92
N ASN A 2 21.60 32.23 -36.50
CA ASN A 2 20.30 32.78 -36.92
C ASN A 2 19.41 33.01 -35.68
N THR A 3 19.12 34.28 -35.38
CA THR A 3 18.36 34.70 -34.19
C THR A 3 16.98 34.07 -34.14
N LYS A 4 16.34 33.80 -35.29
CA LYS A 4 15.03 33.13 -35.36
C LYS A 4 15.07 31.68 -34.89
N ILE A 5 16.14 30.96 -35.23
CA ILE A 5 16.33 29.56 -34.81
C ILE A 5 16.63 29.51 -33.31
N LEU A 6 17.44 30.45 -32.81
CA LEU A 6 17.76 30.55 -31.40
C LEU A 6 16.52 30.85 -30.54
N THR A 7 15.65 31.77 -30.99
CA THR A 7 14.40 32.09 -30.28
C THR A 7 13.41 30.91 -30.31
N ALA A 8 13.30 30.21 -31.45
CA ALA A 8 12.46 29.02 -31.55
C ALA A 8 12.94 27.90 -30.62
N LEU A 9 14.25 27.63 -30.60
CA LEU A 9 14.85 26.64 -29.71
C LEU A 9 14.65 26.99 -28.23
N ALA A 10 14.90 28.25 -27.85
CA ALA A 10 14.68 28.72 -26.49
C ALA A 10 13.22 28.57 -26.05
N SER A 11 12.27 28.89 -26.94
CA SER A 11 10.84 28.73 -26.66
C SER A 11 10.44 27.26 -26.46
N ALA A 12 10.97 26.35 -27.30
CA ALA A 12 10.70 24.93 -27.19
C ALA A 12 11.23 24.35 -25.87
N ILE A 13 12.46 24.72 -25.48
CA ILE A 13 13.05 24.28 -24.21
C ILE A 13 12.25 24.83 -23.02
N ALA A 14 11.81 26.08 -23.09
CA ALA A 14 11.00 26.69 -22.02
C ALA A 14 9.67 25.93 -21.82
N ILE A 15 8.97 25.58 -22.91
CA ILE A 15 7.71 24.82 -22.84
C ILE A 15 7.96 23.42 -22.26
N MET A 16 9.01 22.72 -22.72
CA MET A 16 9.35 21.39 -22.19
C MET A 16 9.67 21.44 -20.71
N ALA A 17 10.45 22.44 -20.26
CA ALA A 17 10.78 22.63 -18.86
C ALA A 17 9.52 22.89 -18.02
N LEU A 18 8.63 23.77 -18.50
CA LEU A 18 7.37 24.07 -17.83
C LEU A 18 6.52 22.82 -17.65
N CYS A 19 6.31 22.04 -18.72
CA CYS A 19 5.52 20.81 -18.67
C CYS A 19 6.14 19.77 -17.71
N ALA A 20 7.46 19.56 -17.78
CA ALA A 20 8.15 18.63 -16.90
C ALA A 20 7.98 19.02 -15.42
N SER A 21 8.14 20.31 -15.10
CA SER A 21 7.93 20.83 -13.74
C SER A 21 6.49 20.66 -13.28
N SER A 22 5.50 20.93 -14.13
CA SER A 22 4.08 20.74 -13.80
C SER A 22 3.75 19.28 -13.50
N ILE A 23 4.22 18.35 -14.32
CA ILE A 23 4.00 16.90 -14.10
C ILE A 23 4.66 16.46 -12.79
N TYR A 24 5.90 16.89 -12.54
CA TYR A 24 6.61 16.58 -11.29
C TYR A 24 5.84 17.07 -10.07
N PHE A 25 5.31 18.29 -10.13
CA PHE A 25 4.53 18.87 -9.03
C PHE A 25 3.21 18.12 -8.78
N ILE A 26 2.50 17.74 -9.83
CA ILE A 26 1.25 16.97 -9.73
C ILE A 26 1.52 15.59 -9.14
N LYS A 27 2.58 14.90 -9.61
CA LYS A 27 2.99 13.59 -9.08
C LYS A 27 3.28 13.65 -7.58
N GLN A 28 3.98 14.67 -7.11
CA GLN A 28 4.30 14.85 -5.68
C GLN A 28 3.06 15.11 -4.83
N LYS A 29 1.99 15.64 -5.42
CA LYS A 29 0.72 15.94 -4.75
C LYS A 29 -0.35 14.87 -4.97
N GLN A 30 -0.02 13.79 -5.68
CA GLN A 30 -0.93 12.68 -5.88
C GLN A 30 -1.11 11.95 -4.55
N LYS A 31 -2.23 12.25 -3.88
CA LYS A 31 -2.68 11.46 -2.73
C LYS A 31 -3.50 10.29 -3.26
N LEU A 32 -3.21 9.09 -2.74
CA LEU A 32 -4.13 7.98 -2.88
C LEU A 32 -5.45 8.36 -2.20
N GLY A 33 -6.58 7.93 -2.76
CA GLY A 33 -7.88 8.10 -2.13
C GLY A 33 -7.95 7.40 -0.78
N GLU A 34 -9.10 7.51 -0.10
CA GLU A 34 -9.31 6.77 1.13
C GLU A 34 -9.13 5.26 0.86
N PRO A 35 -8.28 4.56 1.64
CA PRO A 35 -8.11 3.13 1.48
C PRO A 35 -9.45 2.40 1.60
N GLY A 36 -9.73 1.49 0.67
CA GLY A 36 -10.93 0.65 0.75
C GLY A 36 -10.93 -0.33 1.94
N VAL A 37 -9.83 -0.39 2.69
CA VAL A 37 -9.62 -1.26 3.83
C VAL A 37 -8.96 -0.46 4.96
N LYS A 38 -9.50 -0.55 6.16
CA LYS A 38 -8.94 0.12 7.34
C LYS A 38 -7.66 -0.59 7.80
N ILE A 39 -6.64 0.19 8.12
CA ILE A 39 -5.40 -0.31 8.71
C ILE A 39 -5.47 -0.13 10.23
N SER A 40 -5.09 -1.18 10.96
CA SER A 40 -4.95 -1.20 12.42
C SER A 40 -3.47 -1.31 12.80
N SER A 41 -3.13 -0.93 14.03
CA SER A 41 -1.79 -1.06 14.60
C SER A 41 -1.56 -2.43 15.26
N ASP A 42 -2.34 -3.44 14.88
CA ASP A 42 -2.17 -4.79 15.42
C ASP A 42 -0.94 -5.45 14.76
N PRO A 43 0.01 -5.97 15.57
CA PRO A 43 1.24 -6.56 15.06
C PRO A 43 0.99 -7.86 14.32
N ILE A 44 1.77 -8.08 13.26
CA ILE A 44 1.78 -9.31 12.47
C ILE A 44 3.05 -10.08 12.77
N TYR A 45 2.88 -11.37 13.05
CA TYR A 45 3.97 -12.31 13.29
C TYR A 45 4.12 -13.26 12.11
N ASP A 46 5.36 -13.70 11.87
CA ASP A 46 5.63 -14.82 10.99
C ASP A 46 5.36 -16.17 11.69
N GLU A 47 5.46 -17.27 10.95
CA GLU A 47 5.35 -18.64 11.48
C GLU A 47 6.36 -18.95 12.60
N ASN A 48 7.46 -18.20 12.70
CA ASN A 48 8.49 -18.36 13.73
C ASN A 48 8.25 -17.45 14.94
N GLY A 49 7.14 -16.71 14.98
CA GLY A 49 6.82 -15.77 16.06
C GLY A 49 7.61 -14.46 16.01
N LYS A 50 8.34 -14.18 14.94
CA LYS A 50 9.05 -12.91 14.74
C LYS A 50 8.09 -11.84 14.22
N LEU A 51 8.21 -10.62 14.76
CA LEU A 51 7.49 -9.46 14.27
C LEU A 51 7.87 -9.17 12.81
N TRP A 52 6.90 -9.24 11.91
CA TRP A 52 7.06 -8.87 10.50
C TRP A 52 6.67 -7.41 10.27
N ALA A 53 5.49 -7.02 10.74
CA ALA A 53 4.95 -5.67 10.57
C ALA A 53 4.23 -5.22 11.83
N SER A 54 4.29 -3.92 12.12
CA SER A 54 3.58 -3.28 13.24
C SER A 54 2.17 -2.79 12.87
N ASN A 55 1.75 -3.04 11.62
CA ASN A 55 0.46 -2.66 11.08
C ASN A 55 -0.17 -3.84 10.34
N SER A 56 -1.50 -3.91 10.38
CA SER A 56 -2.27 -4.95 9.71
C SER A 56 -3.58 -4.41 9.16
N VAL A 57 -4.19 -5.18 8.26
CA VAL A 57 -5.57 -4.97 7.85
C VAL A 57 -6.49 -5.20 9.05
N ALA A 58 -7.35 -4.22 9.35
CA ALA A 58 -8.28 -4.25 10.47
C ALA A 58 -9.39 -5.27 10.21
N LEU A 59 -9.17 -6.51 10.65
CA LEU A 59 -10.16 -7.58 10.61
C LEU A 59 -10.96 -7.60 11.92
N PRO A 60 -12.31 -7.66 11.88
CA PRO A 60 -13.13 -7.68 13.08
C PRO A 60 -12.82 -8.90 13.96
N GLN A 61 -12.79 -8.71 15.28
CA GLN A 61 -12.63 -9.84 16.20
C GLN A 61 -13.87 -10.74 16.22
N ILE A 62 -15.05 -10.15 16.06
CA ILE A 62 -16.33 -10.86 16.04
C ILE A 62 -17.03 -10.51 14.72
N VAL A 63 -17.51 -11.53 14.02
CA VAL A 63 -18.34 -11.37 12.81
C VAL A 63 -19.60 -12.19 13.01
N ALA A 64 -20.75 -11.52 13.21
CA ALA A 64 -22.01 -12.15 13.61
C ALA A 64 -21.84 -12.96 14.92
N GLU A 65 -21.79 -14.30 14.83
CA GLU A 65 -21.60 -15.21 15.97
C GLU A 65 -20.22 -15.88 15.98
N PHE A 66 -19.33 -15.51 15.06
CA PHE A 66 -17.99 -16.08 14.95
C PHE A 66 -17.02 -15.29 15.82
N ASP A 67 -16.30 -16.00 16.69
CA ASP A 67 -15.14 -15.47 17.39
C ASP A 67 -13.88 -15.69 16.55
N SER A 68 -12.80 -14.94 16.77
CA SER A 68 -11.61 -15.07 15.94
C SER A 68 -10.30 -14.98 16.70
N GLN A 69 -9.32 -15.75 16.23
CA GLN A 69 -7.96 -15.75 16.74
C GLN A 69 -6.98 -15.22 15.69
N PRO A 70 -6.00 -14.38 16.09
CA PRO A 70 -4.95 -13.95 15.19
C PRO A 70 -4.10 -15.18 14.79
N MET A 71 -3.76 -15.26 13.50
CA MET A 71 -2.94 -16.34 12.98
C MET A 71 -1.68 -15.75 12.32
N PRO A 72 -0.49 -16.30 12.58
CA PRO A 72 0.76 -15.83 11.94
C PRO A 72 0.65 -15.93 10.43
N ILE A 73 1.45 -15.17 9.66
CA ILE A 73 1.51 -15.23 8.17
C ILE A 73 2.58 -16.20 7.72
N SER A 74 2.35 -16.92 6.60
CA SER A 74 3.27 -17.95 6.15
C SER A 74 4.57 -17.39 5.59
N SER A 75 5.68 -18.10 5.83
CA SER A 75 6.98 -17.74 5.29
C SER A 75 6.97 -17.71 3.75
N ILE A 76 6.17 -18.58 3.12
CA ILE A 76 6.00 -18.61 1.65
C ILE A 76 5.26 -17.37 1.14
N GLU A 77 4.22 -16.90 1.83
CA GLU A 77 3.45 -15.71 1.45
C GLU A 77 4.33 -14.46 1.56
N LEU A 78 5.04 -14.33 2.68
CA LEU A 78 5.97 -13.23 2.93
C LEU A 78 7.09 -13.14 1.88
N LYS A 79 7.51 -14.27 1.31
CA LYS A 79 8.55 -14.34 0.28
C LYS A 79 8.01 -14.14 -1.14
N THR A 80 6.75 -14.49 -1.38
CA THR A 80 6.15 -14.49 -2.72
C THR A 80 5.54 -13.14 -3.06
N LEU A 81 4.90 -12.49 -2.09
CA LEU A 81 4.24 -11.21 -2.31
C LEU A 81 5.22 -10.04 -2.20
N PRO A 82 4.92 -8.90 -2.87
CA PRO A 82 5.70 -7.68 -2.75
C PRO A 82 5.89 -7.23 -1.29
N SER A 83 7.04 -6.63 -0.99
CA SER A 83 7.38 -6.19 0.37
C SER A 83 6.51 -5.05 0.90
N ASP A 84 5.79 -4.33 0.03
CA ASP A 84 4.83 -3.28 0.38
C ASP A 84 3.41 -3.82 0.66
N THR A 85 3.22 -5.14 0.61
CA THR A 85 1.94 -5.78 0.92
C THR A 85 1.65 -5.71 2.42
N THR A 86 0.47 -5.18 2.78
CA THR A 86 -0.03 -5.22 4.17
C THR A 86 -0.95 -6.42 4.34
N TYR A 87 -0.73 -7.22 5.39
CA TYR A 87 -1.46 -8.45 5.65
C TYR A 87 -2.52 -8.26 6.73
N GLY A 88 -3.49 -9.16 6.78
CA GLY A 88 -4.35 -9.39 7.93
C GLY A 88 -4.84 -10.83 7.87
N ARG A 89 -4.64 -11.60 8.94
CA ARG A 89 -5.07 -12.99 9.00
C ARG A 89 -5.62 -13.33 10.38
N ARG A 90 -6.84 -13.87 10.37
CA ARG A 90 -7.54 -14.36 11.55
C ARG A 90 -8.29 -15.61 11.16
N LEU A 91 -8.36 -16.58 12.08
CA LEU A 91 -9.19 -17.76 11.95
C LEU A 91 -10.48 -17.53 12.72
N TYR A 92 -11.63 -17.71 12.08
CA TYR A 92 -12.95 -17.47 12.66
C TYR A 92 -13.60 -18.79 13.02
N HIS A 93 -14.06 -18.94 14.27
CA HIS A 93 -14.70 -20.15 14.77
C HIS A 93 -16.16 -19.86 15.05
N ALA A 94 -17.04 -20.67 14.47
CA ALA A 94 -18.46 -20.66 14.73
C ALA A 94 -18.80 -21.40 16.04
N PRO A 95 -19.98 -21.12 16.64
CA PRO A 95 -20.46 -21.86 17.80
C PRO A 95 -20.72 -23.36 17.53
N ASP A 96 -20.97 -23.72 16.27
CA ASP A 96 -21.22 -25.09 15.83
C ASP A 96 -19.93 -25.87 15.47
N GLY A 97 -18.76 -25.23 15.64
CA GLY A 97 -17.46 -25.82 15.35
C GLY A 97 -17.00 -25.68 13.90
N PHE A 98 -17.69 -24.92 13.07
CA PHE A 98 -17.20 -24.55 11.73
C PHE A 98 -16.04 -23.53 11.82
N GLU A 99 -14.97 -23.74 11.06
CA GLU A 99 -13.75 -22.90 11.02
C GLU A 99 -13.28 -22.59 9.58
#